data_AF-A0AAU9D0K8-F1
#
_entry.id   AF-A0AAU9D0K8-F1
#
_cell.length_a   1.000
_cell.length_b   1.000
_cell.length_c   1.000
_cell.angle_alpha   90.00
_cell.angle_beta   90.00
_cell.angle_gamma   90.00
#
_symmetry.space_group_name_H-M   'P 1'
#
loop_
_entity.id
_entity.type
_entity.pdbx_description
1 polymer ?
#
loop_
_entity_poly.entity_id
_entity_poly.type
_entity_poly.pdbx_seq_one_letter_code
_entity_poly.pdbx_strand_id
1 'polypeptide(L)'
;MPHKEAEKSLKLNDHKKVTDSKSVKKAMEEVEEQIGYDLGYSKKEIMKRLTRDKKFSSDVAEEAIKKSKINWNKQALIKAEQLIEHGGISKRELYTNLKTASLYGFTESEAQYAVDHLKVNWNKQALNAAKDSIRNGDDSKEYLRLKLRKYSKFRNSEVQYAMDHLTSEDVNWNQQALKNAKNNLKYGPHSKTNLLEDLSSDSKGFTKEEAQYAVDNLTDVNWGEQALREARSKLKYDTYSKQKLIEELSDESTGYTQEEAQYAVDHLSIDWSEMVVKAAKSYKSYGYDNDELREALVDRDKFTPEQVDAVLNGI
;
A
#
# COMPACT_ATOMS: atom_id res chain seq x y z
N MET A 1 27.46 -69.17 32.07
CA MET A 1 26.46 -70.26 32.04
C MET A 1 25.92 -70.47 33.46
N PRO A 2 24.62 -70.73 33.69
CA PRO A 2 23.48 -69.89 33.26
C PRO A 2 22.31 -69.76 34.29
N HIS A 3 21.49 -68.73 34.07
CA HIS A 3 20.01 -68.65 34.13
C HIS A 3 19.18 -69.11 35.37
N LYS A 4 18.40 -68.17 35.92
CA LYS A 4 16.91 -68.12 35.87
C LYS A 4 16.38 -66.85 36.56
N GLU A 5 16.00 -65.86 35.77
CA GLU A 5 14.59 -65.48 35.51
C GLU A 5 13.94 -64.70 36.66
N ALA A 6 14.22 -63.40 36.68
CA ALA A 6 13.39 -62.40 37.34
C ALA A 6 12.45 -61.77 36.30
N GLU A 7 11.43 -62.50 35.86
CA GLU A 7 10.29 -61.88 35.15
C GLU A 7 9.30 -61.33 36.17
N LYS A 8 9.68 -60.20 36.80
CA LYS A 8 8.71 -59.36 37.50
C LYS A 8 8.16 -58.37 36.48
N SER A 9 7.07 -58.80 35.85
CA SER A 9 6.14 -58.00 35.05
C SER A 9 6.23 -56.49 35.28
N LEU A 10 6.99 -55.81 34.41
CA LEU A 10 6.77 -54.41 34.10
C LEU A 10 5.39 -54.34 33.44
N LYS A 11 4.35 -54.13 34.24
CA LYS A 11 3.13 -53.53 33.72
C LYS A 11 3.54 -52.18 33.16
N LEU A 12 3.75 -52.12 31.85
CA LEU A 12 3.60 -50.89 31.11
C LEU A 12 2.29 -50.27 31.59
N ASN A 13 2.40 -49.12 32.25
CA ASN A 13 1.28 -48.21 32.35
C ASN A 13 0.90 -47.86 30.91
N ASP A 14 -0.04 -48.60 30.35
CA ASP A 14 -0.95 -48.09 29.35
C ASP A 14 -1.67 -46.89 29.99
N HIS A 15 -1.03 -45.72 29.93
CA HIS A 15 -1.70 -44.45 30.07
C HIS A 15 -2.60 -44.27 28.84
N LYS A 16 -3.68 -45.06 28.77
CA LYS A 16 -4.95 -44.55 28.27
C LYS A 16 -5.23 -43.31 29.11
N LYS A 17 -4.91 -42.15 28.54
CA LYS A 17 -5.23 -40.83 29.08
C LYS A 17 -6.75 -40.83 29.23
N VAL A 18 -7.24 -41.16 30.43
CA VAL A 18 -8.64 -40.97 30.78
C VAL A 18 -8.79 -39.46 30.84
N THR A 19 -9.18 -38.85 29.71
CA THR A 19 -9.63 -37.48 29.66
C THR A 19 -10.72 -37.34 30.73
N ASP A 20 -10.47 -36.53 31.75
CA ASP A 20 -11.39 -36.33 32.87
C ASP A 20 -12.77 -35.94 32.30
N SER A 21 -13.74 -36.83 32.45
CA SER A 21 -15.09 -36.70 31.89
C SER A 21 -15.77 -35.41 32.36
N LYS A 22 -15.46 -34.95 33.58
CA LYS A 22 -15.96 -33.68 34.13
C LYS A 22 -15.36 -32.48 33.40
N SER A 23 -14.06 -32.50 33.15
CA SER A 23 -13.37 -31.44 32.40
C SER A 23 -13.83 -31.38 30.94
N VAL A 24 -14.06 -32.53 30.30
CA VAL A 24 -14.63 -32.59 28.93
C VAL A 24 -16.03 -32.00 28.90
N LYS A 25 -16.89 -32.30 29.88
CA LYS A 25 -18.23 -31.72 29.95
C LYS A 25 -18.20 -30.18 30.05
N LYS A 26 -17.36 -29.63 30.94
CA LYS A 26 -17.19 -28.17 31.06
C LYS A 26 -16.67 -27.53 29.77
N ALA A 27 -15.71 -28.17 29.11
CA ALA A 27 -15.21 -27.69 27.83
C ALA A 27 -16.29 -27.73 26.73
N MET A 28 -17.23 -28.69 26.78
CA MET A 28 -18.37 -28.72 25.86
C MET A 28 -19.37 -27.58 26.13
N GLU A 29 -19.66 -27.26 27.39
CA GLU A 29 -20.50 -26.11 27.77
C GLU A 29 -19.91 -24.80 27.20
N GLU A 30 -18.59 -24.64 27.30
CA GLU A 30 -17.84 -23.50 26.74
C GLU A 30 -17.85 -23.44 25.21
N VAL A 31 -17.86 -24.61 24.55
CA VAL A 31 -18.04 -24.71 23.10
C VAL A 31 -19.45 -24.26 22.71
N GLU A 32 -20.47 -24.76 23.39
CA GLU A 32 -21.88 -24.44 23.13
C GLU A 32 -22.16 -22.95 23.33
N GLU A 33 -21.63 -22.36 24.40
CA GLU A 33 -21.72 -20.91 24.66
C GLU A 33 -21.11 -20.10 23.50
N GLN A 34 -19.88 -20.41 23.09
CA GLN A 34 -19.20 -19.68 22.02
C GLN A 34 -19.89 -19.79 20.65
N ILE A 35 -20.45 -20.96 20.34
CA ILE A 35 -21.18 -21.20 19.11
C ILE A 35 -22.57 -20.56 19.14
N GLY A 36 -23.19 -20.45 20.32
CA GLY A 36 -24.51 -19.86 20.52
C GLY A 36 -24.59 -18.36 20.25
N TYR A 37 -23.46 -17.66 20.25
CA TYR A 37 -23.41 -16.23 19.89
C TYR A 37 -23.42 -15.97 18.38
N ASP A 38 -23.48 -17.02 17.55
CA ASP A 38 -23.42 -16.91 16.08
C ASP A 38 -22.24 -16.04 15.61
N LEU A 39 -21.08 -16.20 16.26
CA LEU A 39 -19.86 -15.46 15.92
C LEU A 39 -19.06 -16.12 14.79
N GLY A 40 -19.52 -17.25 14.25
CA GLY A 40 -18.88 -17.93 13.12
C GLY A 40 -17.43 -18.34 13.42
N TYR A 41 -17.19 -19.01 14.54
CA TYR A 41 -15.83 -19.45 14.89
C TYR A 41 -15.46 -20.76 14.19
N SER A 42 -14.24 -20.83 13.68
CA SER A 42 -13.68 -22.07 13.13
C SER A 42 -13.26 -23.03 14.24
N LYS A 43 -13.09 -24.30 13.90
CA LYS A 43 -12.53 -25.30 14.82
C LYS A 43 -11.21 -24.85 15.44
N LYS A 44 -10.37 -24.20 14.64
CA LYS A 44 -9.06 -23.68 15.07
C LYS A 44 -9.21 -22.56 16.10
N GLU A 45 -10.14 -21.64 15.89
CA GLU A 45 -10.38 -20.53 16.82
C GLU A 45 -10.99 -21.03 18.14
N ILE A 46 -11.97 -21.94 18.09
CA ILE A 46 -12.53 -22.58 19.29
C ILE A 46 -11.44 -23.33 20.07
N MET A 47 -10.58 -24.10 19.38
CA MET A 47 -9.44 -24.78 20.01
C MET A 47 -8.51 -23.81 20.74
N LYS A 48 -8.19 -22.69 20.10
CA LYS A 48 -7.34 -21.65 20.68
C LYS A 48 -7.97 -21.03 21.92
N ARG A 49 -9.27 -20.74 21.90
CA ARG A 49 -10.00 -20.17 23.05
C ARG A 49 -10.07 -21.14 24.22
N LEU A 50 -10.39 -22.41 23.97
CA LEU A 50 -10.44 -23.43 25.00
C LEU A 50 -9.08 -23.62 25.69
N THR A 51 -8.00 -23.67 24.91
CA THR A 51 -6.66 -23.93 25.44
C THR A 51 -6.00 -22.68 26.06
N ARG A 52 -6.12 -21.52 25.40
CA ARG A 52 -5.44 -20.29 25.83
C ARG A 52 -6.25 -19.50 26.86
N ASP A 53 -7.55 -19.34 26.63
CA ASP A 53 -8.39 -18.43 27.41
C ASP A 53 -9.04 -19.20 28.57
N LYS A 54 -9.56 -20.40 28.30
CA LYS A 54 -10.20 -21.26 29.31
C LYS A 54 -9.27 -22.29 29.97
N LYS A 55 -8.00 -22.35 29.53
CA LYS A 55 -6.92 -23.17 30.13
C LYS A 55 -7.18 -24.68 30.15
N PHE A 56 -8.03 -25.21 29.26
CA PHE A 56 -8.17 -26.65 29.07
C PHE A 56 -6.92 -27.25 28.41
N SER A 57 -6.60 -28.51 28.69
CA SER A 57 -5.55 -29.23 27.94
C SER A 57 -6.02 -29.49 26.49
N SER A 58 -5.07 -29.65 25.56
CA SER A 58 -5.39 -29.91 24.14
C SER A 58 -6.32 -31.11 23.99
N ASP A 59 -6.02 -32.23 24.66
CA ASP A 59 -6.83 -33.46 24.58
C ASP A 59 -8.26 -33.27 25.09
N VAL A 60 -8.46 -32.46 26.14
CA VAL A 60 -9.80 -32.15 26.66
C VAL A 60 -10.56 -31.28 25.67
N ALA A 61 -9.91 -30.27 25.09
CA ALA A 61 -10.51 -29.39 24.09
C ALA A 61 -10.85 -30.15 22.79
N GLU A 62 -9.97 -31.04 22.33
CA GLU A 62 -10.19 -31.89 21.14
C GLU A 62 -11.38 -32.82 21.34
N GLU A 63 -11.44 -33.50 22.48
CA GLU A 63 -12.54 -34.42 22.79
C GLU A 63 -13.87 -33.68 22.97
N ALA A 64 -13.86 -32.51 23.61
CA ALA A 64 -15.05 -31.67 23.75
C ALA A 64 -15.59 -31.23 22.38
N ILE A 65 -14.73 -30.66 21.53
CA ILE A 65 -15.10 -30.27 20.17
C ILE A 65 -15.68 -31.46 19.37
N LYS A 66 -15.06 -32.63 19.49
CA LYS A 66 -15.51 -33.85 18.79
C LYS A 66 -16.91 -34.28 19.27
N LYS A 67 -17.17 -34.22 20.58
CA LYS A 67 -18.45 -34.61 21.18
C LYS A 67 -19.57 -33.61 20.93
N SER A 68 -19.25 -32.32 20.78
CA SER A 68 -20.23 -31.26 20.51
C SER A 68 -20.84 -31.32 19.09
N LYS A 69 -20.31 -32.15 18.18
CA LYS A 69 -20.88 -32.40 16.83
C LYS A 69 -21.22 -31.11 16.06
N ILE A 70 -20.33 -30.12 16.11
CA ILE A 70 -20.54 -28.80 15.53
C ILE A 70 -20.62 -28.90 14.01
N ASN A 71 -21.58 -28.19 13.42
CA ASN A 71 -21.64 -27.99 11.97
C ASN A 71 -20.72 -26.84 11.57
N TRP A 72 -19.48 -27.16 11.19
CA TRP A 72 -18.47 -26.17 10.79
C TRP A 72 -18.79 -25.44 9.51
N ASN A 73 -19.49 -26.09 8.58
CA ASN A 73 -20.00 -25.46 7.36
C ASN A 73 -20.97 -24.32 7.69
N LYS A 74 -21.85 -24.51 8.69
CA LYS A 74 -22.73 -23.45 9.21
C LYS A 74 -21.92 -22.31 9.83
N GLN A 75 -20.88 -22.61 10.61
CA GLN A 75 -20.03 -21.58 11.22
C GLN A 75 -19.28 -20.75 10.17
N ALA A 76 -18.77 -21.40 9.12
CA ALA A 76 -18.14 -20.71 8.00
C ALA A 76 -19.13 -19.79 7.27
N LEU A 77 -20.37 -20.25 7.05
CA LEU A 77 -21.43 -19.43 6.43
C LEU A 77 -21.76 -18.20 7.28
N ILE A 78 -21.97 -18.37 8.59
CA ILE A 78 -22.22 -17.25 9.52
C ILE A 78 -21.08 -16.23 9.47
N LYS A 79 -19.82 -16.68 9.51
CA LYS A 79 -18.68 -15.78 9.39
C LYS A 79 -18.70 -15.04 8.06
N ALA A 80 -19.00 -15.76 6.98
CA ALA A 80 -19.01 -15.18 5.66
C ALA A 80 -20.10 -14.10 5.51
N GLU A 81 -21.30 -14.32 6.09
CA GLU A 81 -22.39 -13.34 6.15
C GLU A 81 -21.96 -12.05 6.88
N GLN A 82 -21.28 -12.18 8.02
CA GLN A 82 -20.76 -11.04 8.78
C GLN A 82 -19.74 -10.22 7.98
N LEU A 83 -18.86 -10.89 7.22
CA LEU A 83 -17.81 -10.19 6.48
C LEU A 83 -18.36 -9.37 5.30
N ILE A 84 -19.43 -9.83 4.66
CA ILE A 84 -19.99 -9.15 3.49
C ILE A 84 -21.04 -8.09 3.84
N GLU A 85 -21.43 -7.97 5.11
CA GLU A 85 -22.51 -7.09 5.59
C GLU A 85 -22.29 -5.63 5.16
N HIS A 86 -21.06 -5.14 5.30
CA HIS A 86 -20.69 -3.77 4.94
C HIS A 86 -20.39 -3.58 3.44
N GLY A 87 -20.38 -4.66 2.66
CA GLY A 87 -20.07 -4.63 1.24
C GLY A 87 -18.58 -4.63 0.92
N GLY A 88 -18.27 -4.61 -0.38
CA GLY A 88 -16.93 -4.35 -0.90
C GLY A 88 -16.00 -5.56 -1.04
N ILE A 89 -16.44 -6.78 -0.68
CA ILE A 89 -15.60 -7.98 -0.71
C ILE A 89 -16.00 -8.87 -1.89
N SER A 90 -15.02 -9.30 -2.70
CA SER A 90 -15.27 -10.26 -3.79
C SER A 90 -15.41 -11.70 -3.28
N LYS A 91 -16.07 -12.57 -4.05
CA LYS A 91 -16.18 -14.01 -3.70
C LYS A 91 -14.82 -14.66 -3.45
N ARG A 92 -13.82 -14.30 -4.27
CA ARG A 92 -12.45 -14.83 -4.16
C ARG A 92 -11.77 -14.34 -2.90
N GLU A 93 -11.90 -13.05 -2.59
CA GLU A 93 -11.31 -12.48 -1.38
C GLU A 93 -11.97 -13.05 -0.12
N LEU A 94 -13.30 -13.19 -0.11
CA LEU A 94 -14.03 -13.80 1.00
C LEU A 94 -13.57 -15.23 1.26
N TYR A 95 -13.48 -16.06 0.21
CA TYR A 95 -12.94 -17.41 0.31
C TYR A 95 -11.51 -17.43 0.88
N THR A 96 -10.63 -16.54 0.39
CA THR A 96 -9.26 -16.41 0.90
C THR A 96 -9.24 -16.00 2.37
N ASN A 97 -10.05 -15.04 2.77
CA ASN A 97 -10.09 -14.55 4.14
C ASN A 97 -10.54 -15.67 5.09
N LEU A 98 -11.62 -16.39 4.76
CA LEU A 98 -12.13 -17.51 5.56
C LEU A 98 -11.07 -18.60 5.80
N LYS A 99 -10.32 -19.00 4.77
CA LYS A 99 -9.28 -20.04 4.91
C LYS A 99 -7.98 -19.55 5.54
N THR A 100 -7.72 -18.24 5.51
CA THR A 100 -6.47 -17.69 6.04
C THR A 100 -6.36 -17.96 7.53
N ALA A 101 -5.34 -18.75 7.89
CA ALA A 101 -5.13 -19.28 9.22
C ALA A 101 -4.94 -18.23 10.32
N SER A 102 -4.43 -17.04 9.97
CA SER A 102 -4.25 -15.91 10.87
C SER A 102 -5.48 -15.02 11.00
N LEU A 103 -6.48 -15.17 10.11
CA LEU A 103 -7.73 -14.41 10.13
C LEU A 103 -8.85 -15.25 10.77
N TYR A 104 -9.29 -16.30 10.09
CA TYR A 104 -10.43 -17.12 10.52
C TYR A 104 -10.12 -18.63 10.56
N GLY A 105 -9.25 -19.13 9.69
CA GLY A 105 -8.71 -20.48 9.76
C GLY A 105 -9.72 -21.61 9.57
N PHE A 106 -10.72 -21.41 8.70
CA PHE A 106 -11.57 -22.49 8.20
C PHE A 106 -10.80 -23.40 7.24
N THR A 107 -11.25 -24.64 7.09
CA THR A 107 -10.75 -25.54 6.05
C THR A 107 -11.18 -25.06 4.66
N GLU A 108 -10.53 -25.56 3.61
CA GLU A 108 -10.89 -25.20 2.24
C GLU A 108 -12.32 -25.61 1.88
N SER A 109 -12.78 -26.77 2.35
CA SER A 109 -14.15 -27.25 2.12
C SER A 109 -15.19 -26.41 2.84
N GLU A 110 -14.93 -25.99 4.09
CA GLU A 110 -15.81 -25.11 4.86
C GLU A 110 -15.89 -23.71 4.24
N ALA A 111 -14.76 -23.14 3.86
CA ALA A 111 -14.71 -21.85 3.18
C ALA A 111 -15.42 -21.91 1.81
N GLN A 112 -15.23 -22.99 1.05
CA GLN A 112 -15.90 -23.21 -0.23
C GLN A 112 -17.42 -23.36 -0.04
N TYR A 113 -17.83 -24.16 0.95
CA TYR A 113 -19.23 -24.32 1.32
C TYR A 113 -19.87 -22.96 1.62
N ALA A 114 -19.23 -22.13 2.45
CA ALA A 114 -19.74 -20.81 2.79
C ALA A 114 -19.97 -19.95 1.55
N VAL A 115 -18.96 -19.80 0.69
CA VAL A 115 -19.08 -18.93 -0.49
C VAL A 115 -20.02 -19.46 -1.59
N ASP A 116 -20.37 -20.74 -1.56
CA ASP A 116 -21.35 -21.35 -2.47
C ASP A 116 -22.79 -21.26 -1.95
N HIS A 117 -22.98 -21.18 -0.63
CA HIS A 117 -24.30 -21.13 0.00
C HIS A 117 -24.72 -19.71 0.43
N LEU A 118 -23.84 -18.71 0.28
CA LEU A 118 -24.18 -17.31 0.48
C LEU A 118 -25.22 -16.83 -0.54
N LYS A 119 -26.29 -16.23 -0.02
CA LYS A 119 -27.28 -15.50 -0.81
C LYS A 119 -26.83 -14.04 -0.95
N VAL A 120 -25.98 -13.77 -1.93
CA VAL A 120 -25.34 -12.46 -2.11
C VAL A 120 -25.43 -11.98 -3.55
N ASN A 121 -25.62 -10.67 -3.70
CA ASN A 121 -25.50 -9.98 -4.97
C ASN A 121 -24.04 -9.50 -5.15
N TRP A 122 -23.22 -10.27 -5.87
CA TRP A 122 -21.81 -9.93 -6.10
C TRP A 122 -21.60 -8.67 -6.94
N ASN A 123 -22.56 -8.34 -7.82
CA ASN A 123 -22.56 -7.10 -8.57
C ASN A 123 -22.70 -5.89 -7.63
N LYS A 124 -23.58 -5.99 -6.62
CA LYS A 124 -23.69 -4.96 -5.57
C LYS A 124 -22.42 -4.85 -4.72
N GLN A 125 -21.76 -5.97 -4.42
CA GLN A 125 -20.48 -5.96 -3.70
C GLN A 125 -19.40 -5.20 -4.47
N ALA A 126 -19.30 -5.41 -5.79
CA ALA A 126 -18.36 -4.69 -6.66
C ALA A 126 -18.68 -3.20 -6.76
N LEU A 127 -19.97 -2.83 -6.88
CA LEU A 127 -20.39 -1.42 -6.90
C LEU A 127 -20.05 -0.71 -5.58
N ASN A 128 -20.27 -1.35 -4.43
CA ASN A 128 -19.88 -0.80 -3.13
C ASN A 128 -18.36 -0.60 -3.04
N ALA A 129 -17.56 -1.58 -3.46
CA ALA A 129 -16.10 -1.46 -3.52
C ALA A 129 -15.64 -0.29 -4.40
N ALA A 130 -16.32 -0.07 -5.53
CA ALA A 130 -16.03 1.04 -6.44
C ALA A 130 -16.30 2.38 -5.76
N LYS A 131 -17.48 2.56 -5.15
CA LYS A 131 -17.86 3.78 -4.42
C LYS A 131 -16.92 4.07 -3.26
N ASP A 132 -16.56 3.06 -2.48
CA ASP A 132 -15.60 3.22 -1.38
C ASP A 132 -14.20 3.61 -1.87
N SER A 133 -13.75 3.05 -2.99
CA SER A 133 -12.48 3.41 -3.60
C SER A 133 -12.48 4.85 -4.11
N ILE A 134 -13.57 5.31 -4.72
CA ILE A 134 -13.72 6.70 -5.18
C ILE A 134 -13.70 7.67 -4.00
N ARG A 135 -14.51 7.39 -2.97
CA ARG A 135 -14.64 8.25 -1.78
C ARG A 135 -13.30 8.46 -1.06
N ASN A 136 -12.52 7.39 -0.93
CA ASN A 136 -11.27 7.41 -0.15
C ASN A 136 -10.01 7.58 -1.00
N GLY A 137 -10.13 7.57 -2.34
CA GLY A 137 -9.02 7.64 -3.27
C GLY A 137 -9.10 8.83 -4.22
N ASP A 138 -8.15 8.89 -5.13
CA ASP A 138 -7.99 9.86 -6.20
C ASP A 138 -7.64 9.12 -7.50
N ASP A 139 -8.17 7.91 -7.64
CA ASP A 139 -7.93 7.01 -8.76
C ASP A 139 -8.66 7.52 -10.01
N SER A 140 -8.03 7.35 -11.18
CA SER A 140 -8.69 7.49 -12.48
C SER A 140 -9.71 6.37 -12.72
N LYS A 141 -10.52 6.53 -13.77
CA LYS A 141 -11.49 5.50 -14.18
C LYS A 141 -10.82 4.18 -14.53
N GLU A 142 -9.71 4.22 -15.26
CA GLU A 142 -8.97 3.03 -15.65
C GLU A 142 -8.24 2.38 -14.47
N TYR A 143 -7.65 3.20 -13.60
CA TYR A 143 -7.00 2.67 -12.41
C TYR A 143 -7.99 2.03 -11.45
N LEU A 144 -9.19 2.60 -11.28
CA LEU A 144 -10.27 1.98 -10.50
C LEU A 144 -10.64 0.59 -11.03
N ARG A 145 -10.81 0.45 -12.36
CA ARG A 145 -11.07 -0.86 -12.99
C ARG A 145 -9.96 -1.86 -12.70
N LEU A 146 -8.71 -1.42 -12.88
CA LEU A 146 -7.55 -2.24 -12.61
C LEU A 146 -7.52 -2.70 -11.14
N LYS A 147 -7.83 -1.79 -10.21
CA LYS A 147 -7.83 -2.06 -8.78
C LYS A 147 -8.89 -3.06 -8.35
N LEU A 148 -10.13 -2.89 -8.80
CA LEU A 148 -11.22 -3.82 -8.51
C LEU A 148 -10.92 -5.23 -9.04
N ARG A 149 -10.34 -5.33 -10.24
CA ARG A 149 -9.99 -6.61 -10.86
C ARG A 149 -8.77 -7.28 -10.25
N LYS A 150 -7.66 -6.55 -10.11
CA LYS A 150 -6.36 -7.12 -9.70
C LYS A 150 -6.23 -7.22 -8.18
N TYR A 151 -6.56 -6.15 -7.45
CA TYR A 151 -6.33 -6.07 -6.01
C TYR A 151 -7.53 -6.60 -5.21
N SER A 152 -8.75 -6.16 -5.54
CA SER A 152 -9.98 -6.63 -4.88
C SER A 152 -10.54 -7.94 -5.48
N LYS A 153 -9.93 -8.45 -6.56
CA LYS A 153 -10.16 -9.78 -7.15
C LYS A 153 -11.59 -10.04 -7.66
N PHE A 154 -12.35 -8.99 -7.97
CA PHE A 154 -13.66 -9.12 -8.62
C PHE A 154 -13.53 -9.74 -10.02
N ARG A 155 -14.58 -10.41 -10.48
CA ARG A 155 -14.67 -10.94 -11.86
C ARG A 155 -14.86 -9.79 -12.84
N ASN A 156 -14.43 -9.97 -14.09
CA ASN A 156 -14.58 -8.94 -15.12
C ASN A 156 -16.05 -8.48 -15.28
N SER A 157 -17.01 -9.40 -15.21
CA SER A 157 -18.44 -9.05 -15.29
C SER A 157 -18.94 -8.21 -14.11
N GLU A 158 -18.41 -8.45 -12.90
CA GLU A 158 -18.77 -7.71 -11.68
C GLU A 158 -18.14 -6.30 -11.71
N VAL A 159 -16.89 -6.20 -12.18
CA VAL A 159 -16.22 -4.91 -12.43
C VAL A 159 -16.98 -4.13 -13.49
N GLN A 160 -17.33 -4.76 -14.62
CA GLN A 160 -18.10 -4.12 -15.68
C GLN A 160 -19.44 -3.58 -15.15
N TYR A 161 -20.18 -4.42 -14.42
CA TYR A 161 -21.42 -4.00 -13.77
C TYR A 161 -21.20 -2.78 -12.86
N ALA A 162 -20.18 -2.82 -11.99
CA ALA A 162 -19.89 -1.71 -11.09
C ALA A 162 -19.62 -0.41 -11.88
N MET A 163 -18.79 -0.46 -12.92
CA MET A 163 -18.47 0.71 -13.73
C MET A 163 -19.67 1.26 -14.50
N ASP A 164 -20.57 0.40 -14.97
CA ASP A 164 -21.78 0.79 -15.70
C ASP A 164 -22.87 1.38 -14.78
N HIS A 165 -22.79 1.10 -13.47
CA HIS A 165 -23.76 1.57 -12.47
C HIS A 165 -23.20 2.69 -11.57
N LEU A 166 -22.01 3.21 -11.87
CA LEU A 166 -21.54 4.46 -11.29
C LEU A 166 -22.27 5.63 -11.95
N THR A 167 -22.80 6.53 -11.12
CA THR A 167 -23.50 7.73 -11.57
C THR A 167 -22.65 8.98 -11.40
N SER A 168 -23.11 10.12 -11.94
CA SER A 168 -22.48 11.42 -11.69
C SER A 168 -22.60 11.89 -10.23
N GLU A 169 -23.52 11.31 -9.44
CA GLU A 169 -23.59 11.55 -7.99
C GLU A 169 -22.49 10.78 -7.24
N ASP A 170 -22.05 9.64 -7.77
CA ASP A 170 -21.01 8.82 -7.17
C ASP A 170 -19.60 9.33 -7.47
N VAL A 171 -19.38 9.87 -8.68
CA VAL A 171 -18.05 10.25 -9.15
C VAL A 171 -18.08 11.40 -10.14
N ASN A 172 -17.14 12.32 -9.94
CA ASN A 172 -16.73 13.31 -10.92
C ASN A 172 -15.24 13.09 -11.23
N TRP A 173 -14.93 12.59 -12.43
CA TRP A 173 -13.56 12.21 -12.81
C TRP A 173 -12.61 13.41 -12.89
N ASN A 174 -13.11 14.57 -13.30
CA ASN A 174 -12.36 15.83 -13.26
C ASN A 174 -11.95 16.19 -11.83
N GLN A 175 -12.82 15.95 -10.83
CA GLN A 175 -12.49 16.18 -9.43
C GLN A 175 -11.52 15.13 -8.87
N GLN A 176 -11.60 13.88 -9.33
CA GLN A 176 -10.60 12.85 -8.98
C GLN A 176 -9.21 13.22 -9.51
N ALA A 177 -9.12 13.70 -10.75
CA ALA A 177 -7.87 14.19 -11.34
C ALA A 177 -7.31 15.38 -10.55
N LEU A 178 -8.15 16.36 -10.19
CA LEU A 178 -7.75 17.50 -9.35
C LEU A 178 -7.25 17.06 -7.96
N LYS A 179 -7.91 16.08 -7.33
CA LYS A 179 -7.47 15.51 -6.05
C LYS A 179 -6.12 14.82 -6.18
N ASN A 180 -5.91 14.05 -7.27
CA ASN A 180 -4.63 13.39 -7.55
C ASN A 180 -3.51 14.41 -7.76
N ALA A 181 -3.78 15.46 -8.55
CA ALA A 181 -2.85 16.56 -8.79
C ALA A 181 -2.39 17.22 -7.48
N LYS A 182 -3.34 17.53 -6.57
CA LYS A 182 -3.04 18.09 -5.25
C LYS A 182 -2.21 17.13 -4.39
N ASN A 183 -2.50 15.84 -4.43
CA ASN A 183 -1.71 14.83 -3.70
C ASN A 183 -0.29 14.70 -4.25
N ASN A 184 -0.10 14.68 -5.58
CA ASN A 184 1.23 14.67 -6.19
C ASN A 184 2.09 15.85 -5.71
N LEU A 185 1.54 17.07 -5.72
CA LEU A 185 2.24 18.28 -5.25
C LEU A 185 2.60 18.24 -3.76
N LYS A 186 1.83 17.51 -2.94
CA LYS A 186 2.14 17.29 -1.52
C LYS A 186 3.37 16.40 -1.34
N TYR A 187 3.54 15.38 -2.18
CA TYR A 187 4.63 14.42 -2.06
C TYR A 187 5.91 14.81 -2.81
N GLY A 188 5.82 15.68 -3.82
CA GLY A 188 6.98 16.17 -4.55
C GLY A 188 6.70 17.41 -5.40
N PRO A 189 7.73 18.20 -5.70
CA PRO A 189 7.63 19.30 -6.66
C PRO A 189 7.27 18.78 -8.05
N HIS A 190 6.43 19.53 -8.78
CA HIS A 190 6.14 19.30 -10.19
C HIS A 190 6.00 20.66 -10.88
N SER A 191 6.45 20.75 -12.13
CA SER A 191 6.02 21.81 -13.03
C SER A 191 4.58 21.58 -13.50
N LYS A 192 3.93 22.62 -14.04
CA LYS A 192 2.59 22.48 -14.61
C LYS A 192 2.57 21.45 -15.75
N THR A 193 3.58 21.49 -16.61
CA THR A 193 3.75 20.57 -17.75
C THR A 193 3.92 19.13 -17.28
N ASN A 194 4.87 18.88 -16.37
CA ASN A 194 5.13 17.51 -15.91
C ASN A 194 3.96 16.95 -15.11
N LEU A 195 3.24 17.78 -14.35
CA LEU A 195 2.05 17.32 -13.64
C LEU A 195 0.94 16.89 -14.61
N LEU A 196 0.74 17.62 -15.70
CA LEU A 196 -0.21 17.25 -16.75
C LEU A 196 0.20 15.93 -17.41
N GLU A 197 1.48 15.77 -17.75
CA GLU A 197 2.01 14.55 -18.34
C GLU A 197 1.88 13.34 -17.40
N ASP A 198 2.25 13.49 -16.12
CA ASP A 198 2.12 12.42 -15.13
C ASP A 198 0.67 11.95 -14.99
N LEU A 199 -0.28 12.88 -14.84
CA LEU A 199 -1.70 12.55 -14.72
C LEU A 199 -2.24 11.81 -15.96
N SER A 200 -1.81 12.22 -17.16
CA SER A 200 -2.22 11.60 -18.42
C SER A 200 -1.40 10.35 -18.80
N SER A 201 -0.40 9.99 -18.01
CA SER A 201 0.42 8.79 -18.24
C SER A 201 -0.40 7.52 -18.07
N ASP A 202 0.02 6.43 -18.72
CA ASP A 202 -0.61 5.11 -18.57
C ASP A 202 -0.65 4.62 -17.11
N SER A 203 0.27 5.11 -16.28
CA SER A 203 0.35 4.73 -14.86
C SER A 203 -0.77 5.34 -14.02
N LYS A 204 -1.15 6.59 -14.31
CA LYS A 204 -2.23 7.32 -13.63
C LYS A 204 -3.57 7.11 -14.34
N GLY A 205 -3.58 7.11 -15.66
CA GLY A 205 -4.70 6.71 -16.51
C GLY A 205 -5.86 7.71 -16.58
N PHE A 206 -5.63 8.99 -16.29
CA PHE A 206 -6.62 10.05 -16.57
C PHE A 206 -6.63 10.38 -18.06
N THR A 207 -7.77 10.85 -18.58
CA THR A 207 -7.78 11.39 -19.94
C THR A 207 -7.00 12.71 -20.00
N LYS A 208 -6.60 13.12 -21.21
CA LYS A 208 -5.93 14.42 -21.40
C LYS A 208 -6.80 15.57 -20.92
N GLU A 209 -8.11 15.49 -21.14
CA GLU A 209 -9.08 16.51 -20.73
C GLU A 209 -9.24 16.55 -19.20
N GLU A 210 -9.25 15.41 -18.53
CA GLU A 210 -9.29 15.32 -17.06
C GLU A 210 -8.00 15.86 -16.43
N ALA A 211 -6.84 15.53 -17.00
CA ALA A 211 -5.54 16.06 -16.58
C ALA A 211 -5.45 17.57 -16.80
N GLN A 212 -5.89 18.07 -17.97
CA GLN A 212 -5.95 19.50 -18.28
C GLN A 212 -6.87 20.23 -17.31
N TYR A 213 -8.07 19.69 -17.07
CA TYR A 213 -8.98 20.23 -16.07
C TYR A 213 -8.31 20.32 -14.70
N ALA A 214 -7.62 19.27 -14.27
CA ALA A 214 -6.95 19.24 -12.98
C ALA A 214 -5.92 20.38 -12.86
N VAL A 215 -5.01 20.53 -13.82
CA VAL A 215 -3.97 21.57 -13.75
C VAL A 215 -4.53 22.99 -13.87
N ASP A 216 -5.61 23.19 -14.62
CA ASP A 216 -6.25 24.51 -14.77
C ASP A 216 -7.08 24.91 -13.53
N ASN A 217 -7.49 23.95 -12.71
CA ASN A 217 -8.23 24.19 -11.47
C ASN A 217 -7.34 24.20 -10.21
N LEU A 218 -6.02 24.20 -10.37
CA LEU A 218 -5.06 24.44 -9.29
C LEU A 218 -4.88 25.94 -9.03
N THR A 219 -5.89 26.59 -8.45
CA THR A 219 -5.88 28.05 -8.24
C THR A 219 -4.91 28.52 -7.16
N ASP A 220 -4.53 27.64 -6.24
CA ASP A 220 -3.74 27.97 -5.05
C ASP A 220 -2.26 27.52 -5.15
N VAL A 221 -1.79 27.23 -6.37
CA VAL A 221 -0.42 26.75 -6.61
C VAL A 221 0.44 27.90 -7.14
N ASN A 222 1.54 28.17 -6.43
CA ASN A 222 2.63 28.98 -6.95
C ASN A 222 3.68 28.07 -7.61
N TRP A 223 3.77 28.14 -8.94
CA TRP A 223 4.70 27.31 -9.72
C TRP A 223 6.16 27.69 -9.53
N GLY A 224 6.47 28.97 -9.27
CA GLY A 224 7.80 29.40 -8.86
C GLY A 224 8.23 28.76 -7.52
N GLU A 225 7.29 28.57 -6.58
CA GLU A 225 7.58 27.84 -5.34
C GLU A 225 7.79 26.34 -5.58
N GLN A 226 7.09 25.73 -6.56
CA GLN A 226 7.38 24.35 -6.97
C GLN A 226 8.79 24.24 -7.56
N ALA A 227 9.19 25.18 -8.42
CA ALA A 227 10.54 25.26 -8.97
C ALA A 227 11.59 25.46 -7.85
N LEU A 228 11.31 26.28 -6.83
CA LEU A 228 12.18 26.47 -5.66
C LEU A 228 12.36 25.16 -4.87
N ARG A 229 11.28 24.40 -4.68
CA ARG A 229 11.33 23.08 -4.04
C ARG A 229 12.18 22.09 -4.85
N GLU A 230 12.05 22.10 -6.18
CA GLU A 230 12.85 21.28 -7.09
C GLU A 230 14.34 21.68 -7.03
N ALA A 231 14.64 22.97 -7.13
CA ALA A 231 16.00 23.50 -6.97
C ALA A 231 16.66 23.02 -5.67
N ARG A 232 15.94 23.15 -4.55
CA ARG A 232 16.42 22.66 -3.24
C ARG A 232 16.63 21.15 -3.22
N SER A 233 15.84 20.38 -3.97
CA SER A 233 16.01 18.94 -4.10
C SER A 233 17.29 18.62 -4.87
N LYS A 234 17.48 19.21 -6.06
CA LYS A 234 18.67 19.02 -6.91
C LYS A 234 19.96 19.40 -6.17
N LEU A 235 19.97 20.54 -5.48
CA LEU A 235 21.14 21.02 -4.72
C LEU A 235 21.52 20.17 -3.50
N LYS A 236 20.69 19.21 -3.08
CA LYS A 236 21.10 18.21 -2.07
C LYS A 236 22.04 17.16 -2.63
N TYR A 237 21.98 16.92 -3.94
CA TYR A 237 22.68 15.82 -4.60
C TYR A 237 23.78 16.29 -5.54
N ASP A 238 23.67 17.51 -6.06
CA ASP A 238 24.61 18.04 -7.05
C ASP A 238 24.90 19.53 -6.82
N THR A 239 25.91 20.04 -7.53
CA THR A 239 26.36 21.44 -7.48
C THR A 239 26.03 22.14 -8.79
N TYR A 240 25.47 23.34 -8.69
CA TYR A 240 25.10 24.14 -9.87
C TYR A 240 25.57 25.58 -9.71
N SER A 241 25.94 26.21 -10.83
CA SER A 241 25.90 27.67 -10.93
C SER A 241 24.46 28.16 -11.00
N LYS A 242 24.25 29.47 -10.84
CA LYS A 242 22.93 30.09 -11.03
C LYS A 242 22.36 29.79 -12.41
N GLN A 243 23.17 30.06 -13.44
CA GLN A 243 22.75 29.89 -14.83
C GLN A 243 22.45 28.43 -15.14
N LYS A 244 23.32 27.51 -14.70
CA LYS A 244 23.11 26.09 -14.94
C LYS A 244 21.86 25.59 -14.21
N LEU A 245 21.60 26.02 -12.97
CA LEU A 245 20.38 25.63 -12.27
C LEU A 245 19.10 26.14 -12.96
N ILE A 246 19.14 27.34 -13.53
CA ILE A 246 18.01 27.85 -14.33
C ILE A 246 17.80 26.94 -15.55
N GLU A 247 18.86 26.67 -16.32
CA GLU A 247 18.80 25.78 -17.50
C GLU A 247 18.22 24.41 -17.16
N GLU A 248 18.66 23.81 -16.05
CA GLU A 248 18.21 22.49 -15.59
C GLU A 248 16.75 22.48 -15.12
N LEU A 249 16.23 23.60 -14.61
CA LEU A 249 14.82 23.73 -14.22
C LEU A 249 13.92 24.05 -15.42
N SER A 250 14.43 24.78 -16.41
CA SER A 250 13.71 25.10 -17.64
C SER A 250 13.82 24.04 -18.73
N ASP A 251 14.62 23.00 -18.50
CA ASP A 251 14.78 21.86 -19.40
C ASP A 251 13.44 21.15 -19.63
N GLU A 252 13.24 20.57 -20.81
CA GLU A 252 11.99 19.86 -21.14
C GLU A 252 11.66 18.75 -20.15
N SER A 253 12.68 18.10 -19.55
CA SER A 253 12.48 17.02 -18.57
C SER A 253 11.96 17.51 -17.21
N THR A 254 12.19 18.77 -16.84
CA THR A 254 11.71 19.38 -15.59
C THR A 254 10.50 20.28 -15.83
N GLY A 255 10.44 20.94 -17.00
CA GLY A 255 9.24 21.53 -17.58
C GLY A 255 8.77 22.83 -16.93
N TYR A 256 9.59 23.51 -16.13
CA TYR A 256 9.27 24.83 -15.59
C TYR A 256 9.50 25.92 -16.65
N THR A 257 8.81 27.05 -16.56
CA THR A 257 9.12 28.20 -17.42
C THR A 257 10.43 28.85 -17.00
N GLN A 258 11.04 29.63 -17.90
CA GLN A 258 12.24 30.41 -17.60
C GLN A 258 12.03 31.34 -16.38
N GLU A 259 10.85 31.94 -16.27
CA GLU A 259 10.48 32.83 -15.17
C GLU A 259 10.33 32.09 -13.85
N GLU A 260 9.76 30.89 -13.86
CA GLU A 260 9.63 30.03 -12.68
C GLU A 260 11.00 29.54 -12.19
N ALA A 261 11.87 29.15 -13.12
CA ALA A 261 13.25 28.78 -12.84
C ALA A 261 14.06 29.95 -12.28
N GLN A 262 13.92 31.14 -12.87
CA GLN A 262 14.55 32.37 -12.36
C GLN A 262 14.04 32.70 -10.95
N TYR A 263 12.72 32.65 -10.74
CA TYR A 263 12.12 32.84 -9.43
C TYR A 263 12.74 31.88 -8.41
N ALA A 264 12.87 30.59 -8.75
CA ALA A 264 13.48 29.61 -7.87
C ALA A 264 14.91 30.01 -7.46
N VAL A 265 15.75 30.37 -8.43
CA VAL A 265 17.14 30.77 -8.16
C VAL A 265 17.24 32.05 -7.34
N ASP A 266 16.36 33.03 -7.57
CA ASP A 266 16.33 34.29 -6.83
C ASP A 266 15.87 34.12 -5.36
N HIS A 267 15.04 33.10 -5.09
CA HIS A 267 14.51 32.81 -3.75
C HIS A 267 15.31 31.72 -3.01
N LEU A 268 16.43 31.25 -3.57
CA LEU A 268 17.37 30.40 -2.86
C LEU A 268 18.22 31.22 -1.88
N SER A 269 18.12 30.87 -0.59
CA SER A 269 19.00 31.39 0.46
C SER A 269 20.25 30.52 0.61
N ILE A 270 21.13 30.55 -0.40
CA ILE A 270 22.42 29.82 -0.37
C ILE A 270 23.59 30.75 -0.69
N ASP A 271 24.78 30.36 -0.21
CA ASP A 271 26.02 31.01 -0.60
C ASP A 271 26.51 30.43 -1.93
N TRP A 272 26.37 31.21 -3.00
CA TRP A 272 26.80 30.81 -4.33
C TRP A 272 28.32 30.66 -4.46
N SER A 273 29.10 31.32 -3.61
CA SER A 273 30.56 31.12 -3.58
C SER A 273 30.93 29.73 -3.05
N GLU A 274 30.14 29.19 -2.11
CA GLU A 274 30.31 27.83 -1.61
C GLU A 274 30.10 26.79 -2.72
N MET A 275 29.16 27.04 -3.65
CA MET A 275 28.93 26.16 -4.79
C MET A 275 30.14 26.10 -5.72
N VAL A 276 30.78 27.24 -6.00
CA VAL A 276 32.02 27.28 -6.81
C VAL A 276 33.12 26.47 -6.14
N VAL A 277 33.31 26.63 -4.81
CA VAL A 277 34.32 25.89 -4.05
C VAL A 277 34.05 24.38 -4.07
N LYS A 278 32.79 23.95 -3.92
CA LYS A 278 32.40 22.54 -3.98
C LYS A 278 32.71 21.96 -5.36
N ALA A 279 32.32 22.64 -6.43
CA ALA A 279 32.59 22.22 -7.80
C ALA A 279 34.10 22.12 -8.07
N ALA A 280 34.88 23.15 -7.71
CA ALA A 280 36.33 23.16 -7.87
C ALA A 280 37.01 22.00 -7.13
N LYS A 281 36.60 21.72 -5.88
CA LYS A 281 37.12 20.58 -5.10
C LYS A 281 36.78 19.25 -5.75
N SER A 282 35.57 19.12 -6.32
CA SER A 282 35.16 17.92 -7.04
C SER A 282 36.09 17.65 -8.23
N TYR A 283 36.28 18.63 -9.13
CA TYR A 283 37.18 18.46 -10.27
C TYR A 283 38.63 18.25 -9.90
N LYS A 284 39.13 18.97 -8.88
CA LYS A 284 40.49 18.76 -8.36
C LYS A 284 40.67 17.32 -7.85
N SER A 285 39.64 16.71 -7.28
CA SER A 285 39.68 15.29 -6.87
C SER A 285 39.77 14.32 -8.05
N TYR A 286 39.33 14.74 -9.24
CA TYR A 286 39.50 14.01 -10.50
C TYR A 286 40.83 14.33 -11.21
N GLY A 287 41.70 15.16 -10.61
CA GLY A 287 43.04 15.43 -11.12
C GLY A 287 43.16 16.64 -12.05
N TYR A 288 42.12 17.47 -12.16
CA TYR A 288 42.16 18.69 -12.99
C TYR A 288 43.20 19.68 -12.45
N ASP A 289 44.00 20.28 -13.34
CA ASP A 289 44.88 21.40 -13.02
C ASP A 289 44.13 22.75 -13.01
N ASN A 290 44.83 23.86 -12.72
CA ASN A 290 44.18 25.16 -12.57
C ASN A 290 43.58 25.73 -13.87
N ASP A 291 44.18 25.44 -15.03
CA ASP A 291 43.67 25.91 -16.32
C ASP A 291 42.45 25.07 -16.73
N GLU A 292 42.54 23.74 -16.55
CA GLU A 292 41.43 22.81 -16.77
C GLU A 292 40.25 23.08 -15.83
N LEU A 293 40.52 23.44 -14.56
CA LEU A 293 39.50 23.84 -13.60
C LEU A 293 38.75 25.10 -14.06
N ARG A 294 39.48 26.10 -14.54
CA ARG A 294 38.88 27.35 -15.03
C ARG A 294 37.95 27.07 -16.21
N GLU A 295 38.44 26.32 -17.20
CA GLU A 295 37.66 25.92 -18.38
C GLU A 295 36.39 25.16 -17.96
N ALA A 296 36.54 24.14 -17.11
CA ALA A 296 35.41 23.36 -16.60
C ALA A 296 34.35 24.22 -15.88
N LEU A 297 34.77 25.08 -14.96
CA LEU A 297 33.85 25.86 -14.14
C LEU A 297 33.14 26.97 -14.93
N VAL A 298 33.83 27.61 -15.87
CA VAL A 298 33.25 28.69 -16.68
C VAL A 298 32.46 28.13 -17.86
N ASP A 299 33.05 27.23 -18.65
CA ASP A 299 32.47 26.84 -19.93
C ASP A 299 31.46 25.70 -19.80
N ARG A 300 31.71 24.72 -18.92
CA ARG A 300 30.78 23.60 -18.68
C ARG A 300 29.75 23.93 -17.61
N ASP A 301 30.19 24.43 -16.46
CA ASP A 301 29.31 24.62 -15.30
C ASP A 301 28.70 26.02 -15.22
N LYS A 302 29.10 26.94 -16.10
CA LYS A 302 28.53 28.29 -16.26
C LYS A 302 28.64 29.19 -15.02
N PHE A 303 29.66 28.99 -14.19
CA PHE A 303 30.02 29.99 -13.16
C PHE A 303 30.60 31.25 -13.84
N THR A 304 30.43 32.43 -13.24
CA THR A 304 31.04 33.63 -13.84
C THR A 304 32.56 33.60 -13.66
N PRO A 305 33.34 34.15 -14.62
CA PRO A 305 34.80 34.21 -14.49
C PRO A 305 35.26 34.82 -13.16
N GLU A 306 34.58 35.88 -12.69
CA GLU A 306 34.90 36.56 -11.44
C GLU A 306 34.71 35.66 -10.21
N GLN A 307 33.66 34.83 -10.21
CA GLN A 307 33.42 33.86 -9.14
C GLN A 307 34.51 32.78 -9.10
N VAL A 308 34.93 32.29 -10.26
CA VAL A 308 35.98 31.28 -10.39
C VAL A 308 37.33 31.86 -9.97
N ASP A 309 37.66 33.07 -10.41
CA ASP A 309 38.92 33.75 -10.07
C ASP A 309 39.07 34.03 -8.59
N ALA A 310 37.99 34.45 -7.92
CA ALA A 310 37.99 34.65 -6.48
C ALA A 310 38.31 33.35 -5.71
N VAL A 311 37.89 32.20 -6.24
CA VAL A 311 38.08 30.89 -5.62
C VAL A 311 39.45 30.31 -5.95
N LEU A 312 39.91 30.34 -7.21
CA LEU A 312 41.21 29.80 -7.61
C LEU A 312 42.39 30.54 -6.95
N ASN A 313 42.23 31.83 -6.65
CA ASN A 313 43.23 32.60 -5.90
C ASN A 313 43.33 32.21 -4.40
N GLY A 314 42.41 31.38 -3.90
CA GLY A 314 42.33 30.96 -2.50
C GLY A 314 42.48 29.45 -2.24
N ILE A 315 42.69 28.62 -3.28
CA ILE A 315 42.86 27.15 -3.19
C ILE A 315 44.26 26.73 -3.67
#